data_AF-A0A353WV14-F1
#
_entry.id   AF-A0A353WV14-F1
#
_cell.length_a   1.000
_cell.length_b   1.000
_cell.length_c   1.000
_cell.angle_alpha   90.00
_cell.angle_beta   90.00
_cell.angle_gamma   90.00
#
_symmetry.space_group_name_H-M   'P 1'
#
loop_
_entity.id
_entity.type
_entity.pdbx_description
1 polymer ?
#
loop_
_entity_poly.entity_id
_entity_poly.type
_entity_poly.pdbx_seq_one_letter_code
_entity_poly.pdbx_strand_id
1 'polypeptide(L)'
;MAQEALKPRLSPLAMTTFKYEDTYVKVTYCRPHIRDREVFGNIVPFGKVWRTGANEATEITITEDIQMDGHPVKAGTYTLFTIPGKEKWTIILNTELGQWGAFDYNPDKNILTFDVPVQKTDVVYEPFTINFANKGEVVTLQLIWNTTMVEIPITFD
;
A
#
# COMPACT_ATOMS: atom_id res chain seq x y z
N MET A 1 33.94 3.15 23.31
CA MET A 1 33.16 3.89 22.28
C MET A 1 31.70 3.51 22.50
N ALA A 2 30.86 4.42 22.98
CA ALA A 2 29.42 4.16 23.03
C ALA A 2 28.88 4.26 21.61
N GLN A 3 28.19 3.23 21.14
CA GLN A 3 27.47 3.27 19.87
C GLN A 3 26.38 4.33 19.98
N GLU A 4 26.38 5.35 19.13
CA GLU A 4 25.25 6.28 19.04
C GLU A 4 23.98 5.47 18.73
N ALA A 5 22.96 5.63 19.57
CA ALA A 5 21.66 5.03 19.33
C ALA A 5 21.09 5.59 18.03
N LEU A 6 20.75 4.72 17.09
CA LEU A 6 20.13 5.12 15.82
C LEU A 6 18.85 5.90 16.11
N LYS A 7 18.79 7.16 15.65
CA LYS A 7 17.59 7.98 15.78
C LYS A 7 16.45 7.32 15.01
N PRO A 8 15.28 7.09 15.62
CA PRO A 8 14.16 6.44 14.94
C PRO A 8 13.70 7.27 13.75
N ARG A 9 13.41 6.59 12.63
CA ARG A 9 12.89 7.23 11.41
C ARG A 9 11.53 7.87 11.71
N LEU A 10 11.29 9.07 11.17
CA LEU A 10 10.01 9.76 11.29
C LEU A 10 8.84 8.96 10.68
N SER A 11 9.16 8.16 9.67
CA SER A 11 8.26 7.19 9.06
C SER A 11 8.91 5.81 9.19
N PRO A 12 8.60 5.06 10.27
CA PRO A 12 9.23 3.78 10.53
C PRO A 12 8.80 2.72 9.52
N LEU A 13 9.65 1.71 9.35
CA LEU A 13 9.32 0.54 8.52
C LEU A 13 8.22 -0.28 9.20
N ALA A 14 7.32 -0.80 8.38
CA ALA A 14 6.18 -1.62 8.74
C ALA A 14 6.15 -2.87 7.87
N MET A 15 5.57 -3.94 8.42
CA MET A 15 5.24 -5.12 7.66
C MET A 15 3.88 -5.64 8.09
N THR A 16 3.07 -6.05 7.12
CA THR A 16 1.85 -6.83 7.36
C THR A 16 1.91 -8.09 6.51
N THR A 17 1.36 -9.17 7.03
CA THR A 17 1.40 -10.49 6.38
C THR A 17 0.04 -11.15 6.48
N PHE A 18 -0.33 -11.87 5.44
CA PHE A 18 -1.50 -12.72 5.41
C PHE A 18 -1.12 -14.08 4.84
N LYS A 19 -1.72 -15.12 5.41
CA LYS A 19 -1.53 -16.51 4.97
C LYS A 19 -2.90 -17.13 4.74
N TYR A 20 -3.08 -17.71 3.57
CA TYR A 20 -4.22 -18.56 3.21
C TYR A 20 -3.68 -19.87 2.66
N GLU A 21 -3.93 -20.97 3.35
CA GLU A 21 -3.32 -22.28 3.05
C GLU A 21 -1.79 -22.15 2.86
N ASP A 22 -1.26 -22.45 1.69
CA ASP A 22 0.17 -22.31 1.36
C ASP A 22 0.54 -20.96 0.73
N THR A 23 -0.46 -20.12 0.44
CA THR A 23 -0.26 -18.78 -0.13
C THR A 23 0.01 -17.75 0.96
N TYR A 24 1.15 -17.07 0.85
CA TYR A 24 1.54 -15.91 1.64
C TYR A 24 1.50 -14.63 0.82
N VAL A 25 0.93 -13.59 1.41
CA VAL A 25 1.01 -12.20 0.94
C VAL A 25 1.69 -11.37 2.02
N LYS A 26 2.76 -10.67 1.67
CA LYS A 26 3.51 -9.79 2.58
C LYS A 26 3.56 -8.40 1.97
N VAL A 27 3.26 -7.38 2.77
CA VAL A 27 3.45 -5.98 2.38
C VAL A 27 4.43 -5.32 3.31
N THR A 28 5.48 -4.73 2.75
CA THR A 28 6.49 -3.94 3.45
C THR A 28 6.35 -2.49 3.04
N TYR A 29 6.25 -1.59 4.00
CA TYR A 29 6.03 -0.17 3.72
C TYR A 29 6.58 0.73 4.83
N CYS A 30 6.92 1.97 4.50
CA CYS A 30 7.28 2.98 5.49
C CYS A 30 6.05 3.82 5.84
N ARG A 31 5.66 3.85 7.12
CA ARG A 31 4.39 4.48 7.57
C ARG A 31 4.55 5.98 7.86
N PRO A 32 4.05 6.91 7.00
CA PRO A 32 4.00 8.32 7.37
C PRO A 32 2.95 8.60 8.46
N HIS A 33 3.15 9.71 9.16
CA HIS A 33 2.30 10.22 10.23
C HIS A 33 1.65 11.54 9.79
N ILE A 34 0.41 11.79 10.20
CA ILE A 34 -0.35 13.02 9.87
C ILE A 34 0.42 14.24 10.40
N ARG A 35 0.68 14.26 11.71
CA ARG A 35 1.33 15.38 12.43
C ARG A 35 0.68 16.73 12.16
N ASP A 36 -0.63 16.82 12.40
CA ASP A 36 -1.44 18.04 12.25
C ASP A 36 -1.46 18.64 10.82
N ARG A 37 -1.14 17.84 9.81
CA ARG A 37 -1.17 18.24 8.40
C ARG A 37 -2.35 17.59 7.69
N GLU A 38 -2.90 18.29 6.71
CA GLU A 38 -3.86 17.69 5.78
C GLU A 38 -3.16 16.59 4.94
N VAL A 39 -3.74 15.40 4.91
CA VAL A 39 -3.13 14.24 4.24
C VAL A 39 -3.33 14.34 2.72
N PHE A 40 -4.55 14.06 2.24
CA PHE A 40 -4.86 14.01 0.82
C PHE A 40 -5.22 15.41 0.30
N GLY A 41 -4.60 15.81 -0.80
CA GLY A 41 -4.67 17.18 -1.32
C GLY A 41 -3.50 18.07 -0.89
N ASN A 42 -2.70 17.64 0.10
CA ASN A 42 -1.51 18.37 0.56
C ASN A 42 -0.28 17.46 0.66
N ILE A 43 -0.11 16.66 1.72
CA ILE A 43 1.04 15.73 1.84
C ILE A 43 1.07 14.74 0.66
N VAL A 44 -0.12 14.26 0.28
CA VAL A 44 -0.34 13.37 -0.85
C VAL A 44 -1.25 14.09 -1.85
N PRO A 45 -0.68 14.67 -2.93
CA PRO A 45 -1.46 15.36 -3.94
C PRO A 45 -2.43 14.41 -4.66
N PHE A 46 -3.66 14.86 -4.90
CA PHE A 46 -4.61 14.11 -5.72
C PHE A 46 -4.15 14.04 -7.18
N GLY A 47 -4.46 12.93 -7.85
CA GLY A 47 -4.17 12.74 -9.28
C GLY A 47 -2.69 12.59 -9.61
N LYS A 48 -1.84 12.36 -8.60
CA LYS A 48 -0.41 12.10 -8.76
C LYS A 48 -0.06 10.72 -8.24
N VAL A 49 0.89 10.07 -8.91
CA VAL A 49 1.43 8.78 -8.47
C VAL A 49 2.11 8.97 -7.13
N TRP A 50 1.74 8.10 -6.20
CA TRP A 50 2.25 8.04 -4.85
C TRP A 50 2.77 6.64 -4.59
N ARG A 51 3.95 6.56 -3.96
CA ARG A 51 4.59 5.33 -3.49
C ARG A 51 3.85 4.55 -2.40
N THR A 52 2.63 5.00 -2.08
CA THR A 52 1.75 4.36 -1.09
C THR A 52 2.44 4.22 0.26
N GLY A 53 3.11 5.27 0.73
CA GLY A 53 3.95 5.26 1.92
C GLY A 53 4.90 6.46 1.99
N ALA A 54 5.96 6.33 2.78
CA ALA A 54 7.07 7.28 2.89
C ALA A 54 8.41 6.63 2.49
N ASN A 55 9.49 7.40 2.30
CA ASN A 55 10.83 6.84 2.02
C ASN A 55 10.86 5.84 0.85
N GLU A 56 11.24 4.58 1.10
CA GLU A 56 11.17 3.44 0.17
C GLU A 56 9.73 3.18 -0.30
N ALA A 57 9.55 2.86 -1.57
CA ALA A 57 8.26 2.51 -2.13
C ALA A 57 7.71 1.22 -1.49
N THR A 58 6.39 1.16 -1.33
CA THR A 58 5.74 -0.01 -0.74
C THR A 58 5.89 -1.22 -1.65
N GLU A 59 6.31 -2.35 -1.09
CA GLU A 59 6.47 -3.61 -1.81
C GLU A 59 5.46 -4.64 -1.32
N ILE A 60 4.87 -5.37 -2.25
CA ILE A 60 3.98 -6.51 -2.01
C ILE A 60 4.62 -7.78 -2.60
N THR A 61 4.83 -8.78 -1.77
CA THR A 61 5.30 -10.12 -2.16
C THR A 61 4.14 -11.11 -2.06
N ILE A 62 3.91 -11.88 -3.12
CA ILE A 62 2.89 -12.91 -3.23
C ILE A 62 3.61 -14.20 -3.64
N THR A 63 3.31 -15.31 -2.97
CA THR A 63 4.05 -16.58 -3.15
C THR A 63 3.40 -17.54 -4.12
N GLU A 64 2.08 -17.44 -4.33
CA GLU A 64 1.33 -18.20 -5.33
C GLU A 64 0.49 -17.23 -6.17
N ASP A 65 -0.07 -17.71 -7.28
CA ASP A 65 -0.98 -16.89 -8.09
C ASP A 65 -2.24 -16.55 -7.28
N ILE A 66 -2.69 -15.30 -7.35
CA ILE A 66 -3.90 -14.80 -6.70
C ILE A 66 -4.71 -13.95 -7.67
N GLN A 67 -5.87 -13.47 -7.23
CA GLN A 67 -6.54 -12.37 -7.92
C GLN A 67 -6.64 -11.14 -7.01
N MET A 68 -6.41 -9.96 -7.59
CA MET A 68 -6.60 -8.67 -6.95
C MET A 68 -7.70 -7.91 -7.68
N ASP A 69 -8.80 -7.61 -6.99
CA ASP A 69 -10.01 -7.02 -7.59
C ASP A 69 -10.48 -7.78 -8.85
N GLY A 70 -10.46 -9.12 -8.78
CA GLY A 70 -10.82 -10.01 -9.89
C GLY A 70 -9.80 -10.08 -11.05
N HIS A 71 -8.66 -9.41 -10.94
CA HIS A 71 -7.59 -9.47 -11.94
C HIS A 71 -6.52 -10.49 -11.52
N PRO A 72 -6.08 -11.38 -12.42
CA PRO A 72 -5.04 -12.35 -12.10
C PRO A 72 -3.70 -11.66 -11.83
N VAL A 73 -3.04 -12.04 -10.74
CA VAL A 73 -1.70 -11.59 -10.36
C VAL A 73 -0.83 -12.80 -10.13
N LYS A 74 0.28 -12.87 -10.86
CA LYS A 74 1.24 -13.96 -10.72
C LYS A 74 2.05 -13.84 -9.44
N ALA A 75 2.47 -14.97 -8.89
CA ALA A 75 3.45 -15.01 -7.81
C ALA A 75 4.67 -14.14 -8.16
N GLY A 76 5.13 -13.34 -7.20
CA GLY A 76 6.19 -12.37 -7.43
C GLY A 76 6.27 -11.31 -6.35
N THR A 77 7.22 -10.38 -6.51
CA THR A 77 7.30 -9.16 -5.71
C THR A 77 7.13 -7.96 -6.62
N TYR A 78 6.28 -7.03 -6.20
CA TYR A 78 5.91 -5.85 -6.97
C TYR A 78 5.95 -4.62 -6.08
N THR A 79 6.19 -3.46 -6.68
CA THR A 79 5.96 -2.18 -6.03
C THR A 79 4.49 -1.80 -6.15
N LEU A 80 3.88 -1.40 -5.03
CA LEU A 80 2.52 -0.93 -4.93
C LEU A 80 2.48 0.60 -5.02
N PHE A 81 2.13 1.10 -6.19
CA PHE A 81 1.83 2.52 -6.39
C PHE A 81 0.33 2.77 -6.30
N THR A 82 -0.03 4.00 -5.97
CA THR A 82 -1.41 4.48 -5.99
C THR A 82 -1.51 5.85 -6.62
N ILE A 83 -2.66 6.16 -7.23
CA ILE A 83 -3.02 7.54 -7.60
C ILE A 83 -4.26 7.91 -6.77
N PRO A 84 -4.10 8.62 -5.65
CA PRO A 84 -5.24 9.02 -4.83
C PRO A 84 -6.14 10.01 -5.56
N GLY A 85 -7.44 9.72 -5.56
CA GLY A 85 -8.50 10.63 -5.95
C GLY A 85 -9.47 10.88 -4.79
N LYS A 86 -10.45 11.76 -5.01
CA LYS A 86 -11.47 12.08 -3.99
C LYS A 86 -12.51 10.97 -3.81
N GLU A 87 -12.88 10.31 -4.91
CA GLU A 87 -13.94 9.29 -4.94
C GLU A 87 -13.41 7.87 -5.11
N LYS A 88 -12.24 7.74 -5.75
CA LYS A 88 -11.58 6.47 -6.03
C LYS A 88 -10.07 6.64 -6.03
N TRP A 89 -9.35 5.56 -5.76
CA TRP A 89 -7.90 5.49 -5.95
C TRP A 89 -7.61 4.52 -7.08
N THR A 90 -6.65 4.87 -7.93
CA THR A 90 -6.08 3.92 -8.86
C THR A 90 -4.98 3.15 -8.15
N ILE A 91 -5.07 1.82 -8.17
CA ILE A 91 -4.09 0.88 -7.63
C ILE A 91 -3.20 0.42 -8.78
N ILE A 92 -1.89 0.36 -8.55
CA ILE A 92 -0.91 0.01 -9.58
C ILE A 92 0.09 -1.00 -8.99
N LEU A 93 0.26 -2.14 -9.67
CA LEU A 93 1.41 -3.02 -9.44
C LEU A 93 2.47 -2.78 -10.51
N ASN A 94 3.69 -2.56 -10.07
CA ASN A 94 4.83 -2.26 -10.93
C ASN A 94 5.97 -3.26 -10.66
N THR A 95 6.68 -3.67 -11.70
CA THR A 95 7.76 -4.68 -11.61
C THR A 95 9.11 -4.12 -11.17
N GLU A 96 9.28 -2.80 -11.14
CA GLU A 96 10.50 -2.16 -10.65
C GLU A 96 10.48 -2.07 -9.12
N LEU A 97 11.58 -2.49 -8.46
CA LEU A 97 11.69 -2.65 -7.01
C LEU A 97 12.76 -1.72 -6.42
N GLY A 98 12.76 -1.56 -5.08
CA GLY A 98 13.80 -0.81 -4.38
C GLY A 98 13.79 0.71 -4.64
N GLN A 99 12.70 1.25 -5.18
CA GLN A 99 12.59 2.66 -5.51
C GLN A 99 12.47 3.51 -4.24
N TRP A 100 13.14 4.67 -4.23
CA TRP A 100 12.95 5.68 -3.20
C TRP A 100 11.99 6.75 -3.72
N GLY A 101 10.90 7.01 -3.01
CA GLY A 101 9.92 7.95 -3.54
C GLY A 101 9.07 7.35 -4.67
N ALA A 102 8.62 8.21 -5.58
CA ALA A 102 8.03 7.84 -6.87
C ALA A 102 8.71 8.62 -8.01
N PHE A 103 9.97 9.02 -7.80
CA PHE A 103 10.70 9.90 -8.72
C PHE A 103 11.11 9.18 -10.00
N ASP A 104 11.51 7.91 -9.85
CA ASP A 104 11.90 7.02 -10.95
C ASP A 104 10.72 6.16 -11.44
N TYR A 105 9.48 6.56 -11.10
CA TYR A 105 8.29 5.81 -11.51
C TYR A 105 8.22 5.69 -13.04
N ASN A 106 8.21 4.44 -13.53
CA ASN A 106 8.08 4.12 -14.94
C ASN A 106 6.74 3.41 -15.23
N PRO A 107 5.79 4.05 -15.92
CA PRO A 107 4.50 3.44 -16.24
C PRO A 107 4.62 2.22 -17.17
N ASP A 108 5.69 2.09 -17.96
CA ASP A 108 5.91 0.92 -18.84
C ASP A 108 6.19 -0.37 -18.05
N LYS A 109 6.43 -0.25 -16.74
CA LYS A 109 6.63 -1.37 -15.82
C LYS A 109 5.38 -1.78 -15.05
N ASN A 110 4.25 -1.09 -15.26
CA ASN A 110 2.97 -1.45 -14.68
C ASN A 110 2.48 -2.78 -15.28
N ILE A 111 2.10 -3.72 -14.43
CA ILE A 111 1.52 -5.00 -14.85
C ILE A 111 0.02 -5.09 -14.52
N LEU A 112 -0.46 -4.24 -13.61
CA LEU A 112 -1.86 -4.20 -13.22
C LEU A 112 -2.22 -2.76 -12.84
N THR A 113 -3.40 -2.31 -13.28
CA THR A 113 -3.97 -1.01 -12.92
C THR A 113 -5.48 -1.12 -12.87
N PHE A 114 -6.08 -0.81 -11.72
CA PHE A 114 -7.53 -0.82 -11.52
C PHE A 114 -7.92 0.23 -10.48
N ASP A 115 -9.21 0.57 -10.42
CA ASP A 115 -9.72 1.57 -9.50
C ASP A 115 -10.52 0.94 -8.36
N VAL A 116 -10.32 1.44 -7.14
CA VAL A 116 -11.11 1.07 -5.96
C VAL A 116 -11.78 2.30 -5.35
N PRO A 117 -13.03 2.18 -4.84
CA PRO A 117 -13.74 3.32 -4.28
C PRO A 117 -13.14 3.77 -2.94
N VAL A 118 -13.13 5.07 -2.72
CA VAL A 118 -12.79 5.66 -1.42
C VAL A 118 -13.95 5.42 -0.45
N GLN A 119 -13.58 4.91 0.73
CA GLN A 119 -14.45 4.74 1.87
C GLN A 119 -13.99 5.67 3.01
N LYS A 120 -14.87 5.87 3.99
CA LYS A 120 -14.54 6.58 5.22
C LYS A 120 -14.50 5.66 6.42
N THR A 121 -13.59 5.92 7.34
CA THR A 121 -13.55 5.27 8.65
C THR A 121 -14.13 6.20 9.72
N ASP A 122 -14.72 5.62 10.76
CA ASP A 122 -15.28 6.37 11.89
C ASP A 122 -14.21 6.85 12.89
N VAL A 123 -12.99 6.33 12.76
CA VAL A 123 -11.84 6.67 13.59
C VAL A 123 -10.71 7.25 12.75
N VAL A 124 -9.92 8.14 13.35
CA VAL A 124 -8.73 8.72 12.74
C VAL A 124 -7.54 7.77 12.90
N TYR A 125 -6.98 7.31 11.78
CA TYR A 125 -5.72 6.58 11.75
C TYR A 125 -4.56 7.56 11.58
N GLU A 126 -3.84 7.84 12.67
CA GLU A 126 -2.72 8.79 12.66
C GLU A 126 -1.53 8.30 11.81
N PRO A 127 -1.03 7.06 11.95
CA PRO A 127 -0.10 6.50 10.98
C PRO A 127 -0.84 5.94 9.78
N PHE A 128 -0.28 6.13 8.58
CA PHE A 128 -0.69 5.36 7.42
C PHE A 128 -0.54 3.87 7.72
N THR A 129 -1.62 3.12 7.49
CA THR A 129 -1.74 1.73 7.88
C THR A 129 -2.14 0.90 6.68
N ILE A 130 -1.40 -0.19 6.44
CA ILE A 130 -1.80 -1.24 5.52
C ILE A 130 -2.05 -2.48 6.37
N ASN A 131 -3.26 -3.04 6.29
CA ASN A 131 -3.63 -4.26 7.00
C ASN A 131 -4.36 -5.23 6.06
N PHE A 132 -4.54 -6.45 6.54
CA PHE A 132 -5.49 -7.38 5.95
C PHE A 132 -6.72 -7.46 6.83
N ALA A 133 -7.90 -7.44 6.22
CA ALA A 133 -9.17 -7.71 6.88
C ALA A 133 -9.86 -8.89 6.20
N ASN A 134 -10.45 -9.77 7.00
CA ASN A 134 -11.23 -10.90 6.52
C ASN A 134 -12.72 -10.61 6.71
N LYS A 135 -13.48 -10.57 5.60
CA LYS A 135 -14.94 -10.46 5.60
C LYS A 135 -15.54 -11.75 5.02
N GLY A 136 -15.57 -12.80 5.83
CA GLY A 136 -16.11 -14.11 5.44
C GLY A 136 -15.15 -14.87 4.53
N GLU A 137 -15.50 -15.01 3.26
CA GLU A 137 -14.67 -15.67 2.23
C GLU A 137 -13.77 -14.67 1.47
N VAL A 138 -14.02 -13.36 1.61
CA VAL A 138 -13.25 -12.33 0.91
C VAL A 138 -12.22 -11.71 1.86
N VAL A 139 -10.96 -11.83 1.46
CA VAL A 139 -9.84 -11.14 2.11
C VAL A 139 -9.67 -9.79 1.42
N THR A 140 -9.40 -8.75 2.19
CA THR A 140 -9.15 -7.40 1.66
C THR A 140 -7.83 -6.87 2.19
N LEU A 141 -7.03 -6.28 1.32
CA LEU A 141 -5.91 -5.43 1.70
C LEU A 141 -6.46 -4.01 1.88
N GLN A 142 -6.48 -3.48 3.10
CA GLN A 142 -6.98 -2.13 3.36
C GLN A 142 -5.81 -1.16 3.47
N LEU A 143 -5.94 -0.01 2.80
CA LEU A 143 -5.01 1.11 2.89
C LEU A 143 -5.75 2.24 3.61
N ILE A 144 -5.26 2.64 4.77
CA ILE A 144 -5.97 3.55 5.67
C ILE A 144 -5.05 4.69 6.10
N TRP A 145 -5.50 5.94 5.91
CA TRP A 145 -4.85 7.10 6.52
C TRP A 145 -5.88 8.16 6.88
N ASN A 146 -5.74 8.75 8.08
CA ASN A 146 -6.75 9.64 8.64
C ASN A 146 -8.11 8.93 8.66
N THR A 147 -9.13 9.52 8.05
CA THR A 147 -10.46 8.92 7.91
C THR A 147 -10.72 8.36 6.50
N THR A 148 -9.69 8.25 5.67
CA THR A 148 -9.79 7.75 4.29
C THR A 148 -9.31 6.30 4.24
N MET A 149 -10.10 5.45 3.59
CA MET A 149 -9.77 4.04 3.39
C MET A 149 -10.06 3.63 1.95
N VAL A 150 -9.25 2.73 1.40
CA VAL A 150 -9.63 1.91 0.25
C VAL A 150 -9.41 0.44 0.58
N GLU A 151 -10.24 -0.43 0.02
CA GLU A 151 -10.14 -1.88 0.17
C GLU A 151 -9.84 -2.50 -1.19
N ILE A 152 -8.83 -3.36 -1.24
CA ILE A 152 -8.48 -4.15 -2.43
C ILE A 152 -8.87 -5.60 -2.15
N PRO A 153 -9.92 -6.13 -2.80
CA PRO A 153 -10.27 -7.54 -2.67
C PRO A 153 -9.14 -8.43 -3.16
N ILE A 154 -8.84 -9.48 -2.39
CA ILE A 154 -7.90 -10.53 -2.74
C ILE A 154 -8.63 -11.87 -2.63
N THR A 155 -8.59 -12.63 -3.70
CA THR A 155 -9.08 -14.02 -3.72
C THR A 155 -7.93 -14.96 -4.01
N PHE A 156 -8.01 -16.12 -3.37
CA PHE A 156 -7.06 -17.21 -3.50
C PHE A 156 -7.79 -18.34 -4.24
N ASP A 157 -7.13 -18.92 -5.24
CA ASP A 157 -7.67 -20.07 -5.99
C ASP A 157 -7.36 -21.38 -5.27
#